data_AF-A0A7K0V539-F1
#
_entry.id   AF-A0A7K0V539-F1
#
_cell.length_a   1.000
_cell.length_b   1.000
_cell.length_c   1.000
_cell.angle_alpha   90.00
_cell.angle_beta   90.00
_cell.angle_gamma   90.00
#
_symmetry.space_group_name_H-M   'P 1'
#
loop_
_entity.id
_entity.type
_entity.pdbx_description
1 polymer ?
#
loop_
_entity_poly.entity_id
_entity_poly.type
_entity_poly.pdbx_seq_one_letter_code
_entity_poly.pdbx_strand_id
1 'polypeptide(L)'
;MDEITLTEVAADEITVEKSLLSEITVDEISVDPSPEDEISKIETAKIETLKIETLKEETMTDTTLSDKTLPVEIAGSDTEAGKPRKARVPAALAKERLVETTISLLRTEPFYEVTTRRITREAGLPLAALSRNFGSLPGLFDAVAHALVKSFTDQFSEYGPLDALTNPDLVLRTRLVAWSIGQGADPSIFRPDPSAWSRIGVERQQRLAGVDERMGTAWAEIVTFVLEGYAIFSQTHGLNNQQTFEDCITVMSELQKSLKTLEAQLGWDQPAS
;
A
#
# COMPACT_ATOMS: atom_id res chain seq x y z
N MET A 1 17.89 60.42 14.16
CA MET A 1 18.26 59.79 12.88
C MET A 1 19.63 59.25 13.15
N ASP A 2 19.67 58.00 13.62
CA ASP A 2 20.88 57.42 14.20
C ASP A 2 21.52 56.51 13.16
N GLU A 3 22.78 56.79 12.89
CA GLU A 3 23.64 56.15 11.91
C GLU A 3 24.11 54.80 12.47
N ILE A 4 23.65 53.70 11.88
CA ILE A 4 24.09 52.34 12.25
C ILE A 4 25.35 52.03 11.44
N THR A 5 26.48 51.92 12.14
CA THR A 5 27.75 51.43 11.58
C THR A 5 27.79 49.90 11.65
N LEU A 6 27.90 49.26 10.49
CA LEU A 6 28.15 47.82 10.36
C LEU A 6 29.61 47.52 10.67
N THR A 7 29.85 46.71 11.69
CA THR A 7 31.19 46.18 12.03
C THR A 7 31.40 44.84 11.32
N GLU A 8 32.50 44.77 10.59
CA GLU A 8 32.98 43.62 9.82
C GLU A 8 33.46 42.52 10.79
N VAL A 9 32.92 41.31 10.68
CA VAL A 9 33.33 40.14 11.48
C VAL A 9 34.29 39.31 10.63
N ALA A 10 35.54 39.20 11.09
CA ALA A 10 36.58 38.38 10.49
C ALA A 10 36.23 36.89 10.57
N ALA A 11 36.39 36.18 9.45
CA ALA A 11 36.25 34.73 9.36
C ALA A 11 37.53 34.05 9.87
N ASP A 12 37.41 33.26 10.94
CA ASP A 12 38.48 32.40 11.44
C ASP A 12 38.60 31.12 10.60
N GLU A 13 39.84 30.81 10.23
CA GLU A 13 40.26 29.70 9.40
C GLU A 13 40.30 28.39 10.23
N ILE A 14 39.39 27.46 9.97
CA ILE A 14 39.40 26.14 10.63
C ILE A 14 40.38 25.22 9.89
N THR A 15 41.53 24.96 10.52
CA THR A 15 42.50 23.96 10.08
C THR A 15 42.17 22.60 10.71
N VAL A 16 41.83 21.59 9.90
CA VAL A 16 41.56 20.23 10.36
C VAL A 16 42.82 19.37 10.21
N GLU A 17 43.36 18.92 11.35
CA GLU A 17 44.48 17.98 11.41
C GLU A 17 44.07 16.58 10.92
N LYS A 18 44.78 16.09 9.90
CA LYS A 18 44.80 14.67 9.51
C LYS A 18 45.81 13.94 10.38
N SER A 19 45.35 13.05 11.27
CA SER A 19 46.19 12.00 11.81
C SER A 19 45.35 10.85 12.35
N LEU A 20 45.87 9.62 12.21
CA LEU A 20 45.42 8.34 12.75
C LEU A 20 44.47 7.50 11.87
N LEU A 21 45.06 6.90 10.83
CA LEU A 21 44.67 5.55 10.38
C LEU A 21 45.91 4.65 10.51
N SER A 22 45.99 3.92 11.62
CA SER A 22 46.91 2.79 11.79
C SER A 22 46.16 1.49 11.53
N GLU A 23 46.66 0.78 10.51
CA GLU A 23 46.71 -0.68 10.34
C GLU A 23 45.79 -1.54 11.23
N ILE A 24 44.74 -2.09 10.62
CA ILE A 24 44.03 -3.29 11.09
C ILE A 24 44.41 -4.43 10.14
N THR A 25 45.12 -5.42 10.66
CA THR A 25 45.39 -6.70 10.00
C THR A 25 44.15 -7.59 10.07
N VAL A 26 43.74 -8.12 8.91
CA VAL A 26 42.59 -9.03 8.76
C VAL A 26 43.07 -10.47 8.97
N ASP A 27 42.70 -11.07 10.09
CA ASP A 27 42.77 -12.53 10.28
C ASP A 27 41.54 -13.18 9.63
N GLU A 28 41.75 -14.40 9.10
CA GLU A 28 40.83 -15.23 8.33
C GLU A 28 39.46 -15.41 9.01
N ILE A 29 38.39 -14.89 8.37
CA ILE A 29 37.00 -15.16 8.73
C ILE A 29 36.53 -16.39 7.93
N SER A 30 36.18 -17.45 8.65
CA SER A 30 35.47 -18.62 8.12
C SER A 30 34.14 -18.18 7.49
N VAL A 31 33.98 -18.43 6.19
CA VAL A 31 32.79 -18.10 5.42
C VAL A 31 31.67 -19.10 5.77
N ASP A 32 30.67 -18.65 6.52
CA ASP A 32 29.39 -19.34 6.65
C ASP A 32 28.64 -19.33 5.30
N PRO A 33 27.85 -20.38 4.98
CA PRO A 33 27.18 -20.51 3.69
C PRO A 33 26.18 -19.36 3.47
N SER A 34 26.17 -18.87 2.23
CA SER A 34 25.34 -17.75 1.80
C SER A 34 23.85 -18.01 2.06
N PRO A 35 23.10 -17.02 2.61
CA PRO A 35 21.65 -17.12 2.82
C PRO A 35 20.85 -17.35 1.53
N GLU A 36 21.45 -17.16 0.35
CA GLU A 36 20.83 -17.45 -0.94
C GLU A 36 20.57 -18.95 -1.17
N ASP A 37 21.37 -19.84 -0.56
CA ASP A 37 21.22 -21.30 -0.72
C ASP A 37 20.09 -21.89 0.13
N GLU A 38 19.66 -21.19 1.19
CA GLU A 38 18.53 -21.62 2.02
C GLU A 38 17.17 -21.19 1.45
N ILE A 39 17.11 -20.03 0.80
CA ILE A 39 15.88 -19.50 0.19
C ILE A 39 15.43 -20.40 -0.98
N SER A 40 16.37 -20.91 -1.78
CA SER A 40 16.06 -21.79 -2.91
C SER A 40 15.41 -23.12 -2.49
N LYS A 41 15.77 -23.65 -1.31
CA LYS A 41 15.20 -24.90 -0.77
C LYS A 41 13.78 -24.71 -0.23
N ILE A 42 13.47 -23.53 0.30
CA ILE A 42 12.14 -23.21 0.84
C ILE A 42 11.14 -23.00 -0.30
N GLU A 43 11.53 -22.34 -1.39
CA GLU A 43 10.65 -22.13 -2.55
C GLU A 43 10.29 -23.44 -3.27
N THR A 44 11.24 -24.37 -3.40
CA THR A 44 10.98 -25.66 -4.05
C THR A 44 10.00 -26.54 -3.26
N ALA A 45 10.11 -26.56 -1.92
CA ALA A 45 9.17 -27.32 -1.06
C ALA A 45 7.73 -26.75 -1.11
N LYS A 46 7.58 -25.43 -1.23
CA LYS A 46 6.26 -24.77 -1.28
C LYS A 46 5.52 -25.07 -2.58
N ILE A 47 6.25 -25.20 -3.70
CA ILE A 47 5.67 -25.53 -5.01
C ILE A 47 5.19 -26.98 -5.08
N GLU A 48 5.89 -27.94 -4.47
CA GLU A 48 5.42 -29.33 -4.42
C GLU A 48 4.16 -29.50 -3.58
N THR A 49 4.05 -28.76 -2.47
CA THR A 49 2.88 -28.84 -1.58
C THR A 49 1.61 -28.32 -2.27
N LEU A 50 1.72 -27.23 -3.02
CA LEU A 50 0.61 -26.65 -3.79
C LEU A 50 0.11 -27.57 -4.90
N LYS A 51 0.99 -28.32 -5.58
CA LYS A 51 0.59 -29.28 -6.63
C LYS A 51 -0.22 -30.46 -6.09
N ILE A 52 0.03 -30.88 -4.85
CA ILE A 52 -0.69 -32.02 -4.23
C ILE A 52 -2.12 -31.62 -3.85
N GLU A 53 -2.36 -30.37 -3.47
CA GLU A 53 -3.71 -29.89 -3.14
C GLU A 53 -4.58 -29.69 -4.39
N THR A 54 -4.01 -29.19 -5.49
CA THR A 54 -4.76 -29.01 -6.75
C THR A 54 -5.22 -30.35 -7.36
N LEU A 55 -4.42 -31.41 -7.19
CA LEU A 55 -4.77 -32.76 -7.67
C LEU A 55 -5.88 -33.45 -6.85
N LYS A 56 -6.16 -32.99 -5.62
CA LYS A 56 -7.26 -33.53 -4.80
C LYS A 56 -8.62 -32.94 -5.16
N GLU A 57 -8.69 -31.71 -5.65
CA GLU A 57 -9.97 -31.08 -6.01
C GLU A 57 -10.54 -31.57 -7.35
N GLU A 58 -9.70 -32.03 -8.29
CA GLU A 58 -10.18 -32.51 -9.60
C GLU A 58 -10.79 -33.93 -9.59
N THR A 59 -10.75 -34.66 -8.47
CA THR A 59 -11.22 -36.07 -8.41
C THR A 59 -12.62 -36.27 -7.81
N MET A 60 -13.37 -35.21 -7.48
CA MET A 60 -14.66 -35.33 -6.75
C MET A 60 -15.93 -34.82 -7.47
N THR A 61 -15.96 -34.72 -8.80
CA THR A 61 -17.20 -34.38 -9.51
C THR A 61 -17.49 -35.32 -10.69
N ASP A 62 -17.83 -36.56 -10.41
CA ASP A 62 -18.59 -37.39 -11.36
C ASP A 62 -19.41 -38.44 -10.62
N THR A 63 -20.72 -38.22 -10.47
CA THR A 63 -21.72 -39.28 -10.18
C THR A 63 -23.16 -38.78 -10.41
N THR A 64 -23.88 -39.54 -11.23
CA THR A 64 -25.35 -39.70 -11.42
C THR A 64 -26.12 -38.87 -12.47
N LEU A 65 -26.16 -39.45 -13.67
CA LEU A 65 -27.38 -39.62 -14.48
C LEU A 65 -28.53 -40.23 -13.65
N SER A 66 -29.76 -39.74 -13.84
CA SER A 66 -30.95 -40.60 -13.83
C SER A 66 -32.00 -40.10 -14.82
N ASP A 67 -32.19 -40.94 -15.83
CA ASP A 67 -33.23 -40.98 -16.84
C ASP A 67 -34.63 -41.15 -16.22
N LYS A 68 -35.62 -40.42 -16.75
CA LYS A 68 -37.04 -40.78 -16.71
C LYS A 68 -37.83 -39.96 -17.73
N THR A 69 -38.08 -40.59 -18.86
CA THR A 69 -39.07 -40.16 -19.86
C THR A 69 -40.45 -40.69 -19.47
N LEU A 70 -41.52 -39.91 -19.67
CA LEU A 70 -42.81 -40.32 -20.29
C LEU A 70 -43.75 -39.09 -20.45
N PRO A 71 -44.74 -39.13 -21.38
CA PRO A 71 -45.31 -37.96 -22.06
C PRO A 71 -46.74 -37.62 -21.61
N VAL A 72 -47.15 -36.36 -21.76
CA VAL A 72 -48.56 -35.98 -21.99
C VAL A 72 -48.62 -34.71 -22.85
N GLU A 73 -49.30 -34.84 -23.98
CA GLU A 73 -49.66 -33.80 -24.94
C GLU A 73 -50.99 -33.16 -24.49
N ILE A 74 -51.01 -31.86 -24.16
CA ILE A 74 -52.23 -31.05 -24.12
C ILE A 74 -51.94 -29.69 -24.75
N ALA A 75 -52.69 -29.39 -25.80
CA ALA A 75 -52.67 -28.17 -26.57
C ALA A 75 -53.15 -26.93 -25.80
N GLY A 76 -52.55 -25.79 -26.13
CA GLY A 76 -53.22 -24.49 -26.08
C GLY A 76 -52.87 -23.59 -24.89
N SER A 77 -51.78 -22.82 -25.00
CA SER A 77 -51.64 -21.49 -24.40
C SER A 77 -50.27 -20.93 -24.80
N ASP A 78 -50.23 -20.05 -25.80
CA ASP A 78 -49.06 -19.22 -26.11
C ASP A 78 -48.78 -18.29 -24.94
N THR A 79 -48.01 -18.79 -23.97
CA THR A 79 -47.39 -17.99 -22.92
C THR A 79 -45.90 -18.02 -23.21
N GLU A 80 -45.35 -16.92 -23.74
CA GLU A 80 -43.90 -16.77 -23.91
C GLU A 80 -43.19 -17.17 -22.62
N ALA A 81 -42.50 -18.32 -22.67
CA ALA A 81 -41.77 -18.88 -21.56
C ALA A 81 -40.72 -17.86 -21.10
N GLY A 82 -40.97 -17.27 -19.93
CA GLY A 82 -40.12 -16.25 -19.34
C GLY A 82 -38.69 -16.75 -19.22
N LYS A 83 -37.78 -16.10 -19.95
CA LYS A 83 -36.33 -16.35 -19.82
C LYS A 83 -35.96 -16.38 -18.33
N PRO A 84 -35.21 -17.40 -17.87
CA PRO A 84 -34.81 -17.48 -16.47
C PRO A 84 -34.09 -16.19 -16.09
N ARG A 85 -34.67 -15.43 -15.16
CA ARG A 85 -34.06 -14.20 -14.67
C ARG A 85 -32.76 -14.59 -13.99
N LYS A 86 -31.62 -14.10 -14.50
CA LYS A 86 -30.30 -14.34 -13.91
C LYS A 86 -30.39 -14.07 -12.40
N ALA A 87 -29.89 -15.02 -11.61
CA ALA A 87 -29.89 -14.91 -10.16
C ALA A 87 -29.26 -13.57 -9.74
N ARG A 88 -29.96 -12.85 -8.86
CA ARG A 88 -29.53 -11.53 -8.42
C ARG A 88 -28.36 -11.69 -7.46
N VAL A 89 -27.21 -11.13 -7.81
CA VAL A 89 -26.04 -11.04 -6.92
C VAL A 89 -26.39 -10.13 -5.73
N PRO A 90 -26.14 -10.55 -4.47
CA PRO A 90 -26.30 -9.70 -3.29
C PRO A 90 -25.45 -8.43 -3.37
N ALA A 91 -25.93 -7.33 -2.80
CA ALA A 91 -25.24 -6.03 -2.91
C ALA A 91 -23.84 -6.05 -2.27
N ALA A 92 -23.67 -6.72 -1.12
CA ALA A 92 -22.38 -6.85 -0.46
C ALA A 92 -21.34 -7.57 -1.34
N LEU A 93 -21.72 -8.74 -1.88
CA LEU A 93 -20.87 -9.51 -2.79
C LEU A 93 -20.56 -8.74 -4.07
N ALA A 94 -21.50 -7.93 -4.58
CA ALA A 94 -21.25 -7.09 -5.73
C ALA A 94 -20.24 -5.96 -5.43
N LYS A 95 -20.28 -5.37 -4.22
CA LYS A 95 -19.30 -4.36 -3.79
C LYS A 95 -17.90 -4.95 -3.71
N GLU A 96 -17.76 -6.08 -3.02
CA GLU A 96 -16.51 -6.81 -2.86
C GLU A 96 -15.89 -7.14 -4.23
N ARG A 97 -16.65 -7.80 -5.11
CA ARG A 97 -16.19 -8.14 -6.46
C ARG A 97 -15.73 -6.93 -7.27
N LEU A 98 -16.45 -5.80 -7.19
CA LEU A 98 -16.06 -4.58 -7.89
C LEU A 98 -14.74 -4.04 -7.36
N VAL A 99 -14.56 -3.98 -6.04
CA VAL A 99 -13.31 -3.50 -5.40
C VAL A 99 -12.13 -4.39 -5.76
N GLU A 100 -12.26 -5.71 -5.57
CA GLU A 100 -11.19 -6.68 -5.86
C GLU A 100 -10.79 -6.69 -7.34
N THR A 101 -11.80 -6.69 -8.23
CA THR A 101 -11.56 -6.62 -9.68
C THR A 101 -10.83 -5.33 -10.04
N THR A 102 -11.23 -4.20 -9.47
CA THR A 102 -10.56 -2.92 -9.73
C THR A 102 -9.13 -2.92 -9.21
N ILE A 103 -8.84 -3.46 -8.02
CA ILE A 103 -7.46 -3.61 -7.52
C ILE A 103 -6.63 -4.46 -8.49
N SER A 104 -7.17 -5.61 -8.93
CA SER A 104 -6.48 -6.48 -9.88
C SER A 104 -6.14 -5.77 -11.19
N LEU A 105 -7.10 -5.03 -11.76
CA LEU A 105 -6.88 -4.28 -13.01
C LEU A 105 -5.85 -3.17 -12.82
N LEU A 106 -5.93 -2.40 -11.73
CA LEU A 106 -5.00 -1.29 -11.44
C LEU A 106 -3.56 -1.74 -11.20
N ARG A 107 -3.34 -3.02 -10.83
CA ARG A 107 -1.99 -3.59 -10.71
C ARG A 107 -1.34 -3.92 -12.06
N THR A 108 -2.14 -4.18 -13.09
CA THR A 108 -1.67 -4.69 -14.38
C THR A 108 -1.87 -3.74 -15.54
N GLU A 109 -2.77 -2.77 -15.41
CA GLU A 109 -3.18 -1.86 -16.49
C GLU A 109 -2.95 -0.39 -16.09
N PRO A 110 -2.64 0.50 -17.06
CA PRO A 110 -2.63 1.94 -16.83
C PRO A 110 -4.01 2.45 -16.37
N PHE A 111 -4.05 3.44 -15.48
CA PHE A 111 -5.30 3.89 -14.86
C PHE A 111 -6.37 4.38 -15.85
N TYR A 112 -5.96 4.99 -16.97
CA TYR A 112 -6.90 5.48 -17.99
C TYR A 112 -7.62 4.35 -18.76
N GLU A 113 -7.12 3.11 -18.69
CA GLU A 113 -7.75 1.93 -19.31
C GLU A 113 -8.77 1.26 -18.37
N VAL A 114 -8.68 1.54 -17.07
CA VAL A 114 -9.53 0.97 -16.01
C VAL A 114 -10.87 1.71 -15.94
N THR A 115 -11.71 1.48 -16.95
CA THR A 115 -13.02 2.12 -17.10
C THR A 115 -14.16 1.34 -16.42
N THR A 116 -15.29 2.01 -16.14
CA THR A 116 -16.52 1.37 -15.61
C THR A 116 -16.95 0.13 -16.41
N ARG A 117 -16.86 0.18 -17.75
CA ARG A 117 -17.21 -0.96 -18.61
C ARG A 117 -16.22 -2.11 -18.47
N ARG A 118 -14.92 -1.81 -18.40
CA ARG A 118 -13.86 -2.80 -18.20
C ARG A 118 -14.04 -3.51 -16.87
N ILE A 119 -14.17 -2.75 -15.78
CA ILE A 119 -14.35 -3.26 -14.41
C ILE A 119 -15.59 -4.16 -14.33
N THR A 120 -16.76 -3.68 -14.77
CA THR A 120 -18.01 -4.44 -14.62
C THR A 120 -18.02 -5.70 -15.48
N ARG A 121 -17.42 -5.67 -16.68
CA ARG A 121 -17.23 -6.84 -17.53
C ARG A 121 -16.36 -7.89 -16.83
N GLU A 122 -15.21 -7.48 -16.30
CA GLU A 122 -14.27 -8.37 -15.62
C GLU A 122 -14.86 -8.94 -14.32
N ALA A 123 -15.61 -8.13 -13.57
CA ALA A 123 -16.32 -8.57 -12.37
C ALA A 123 -17.54 -9.47 -12.64
N GLY A 124 -17.90 -9.68 -13.91
CA GLY A 124 -19.09 -10.43 -14.32
C GLY A 124 -20.41 -9.78 -13.88
N LEU A 125 -20.45 -8.45 -13.79
CA LEU A 125 -21.58 -7.66 -13.30
C LEU A 125 -22.19 -6.76 -14.38
N PRO A 126 -23.50 -6.45 -14.31
CA PRO A 126 -24.10 -5.49 -15.23
C PRO A 126 -23.54 -4.07 -14.97
N LEU A 127 -23.45 -3.24 -16.00
CA LEU A 127 -22.88 -1.87 -15.90
C LEU A 127 -23.52 -1.02 -14.78
N ALA A 128 -24.83 -1.17 -14.58
CA ALA A 128 -25.59 -0.48 -13.53
C ALA A 128 -25.22 -0.91 -12.10
N ALA A 129 -24.47 -2.00 -11.91
CA ALA A 129 -24.02 -2.43 -10.60
C ALA A 129 -23.05 -1.43 -9.97
N LEU A 130 -22.18 -0.80 -10.77
CA LEU A 130 -21.22 0.17 -10.26
C LEU A 130 -21.93 1.40 -9.69
N SER A 131 -22.78 2.06 -10.50
CA SER A 131 -23.51 3.25 -10.06
C SER A 131 -24.46 2.97 -8.89
N ARG A 132 -25.08 1.78 -8.84
CA ARG A 132 -25.94 1.39 -7.71
C ARG A 132 -25.18 1.24 -6.39
N ASN A 133 -23.94 0.77 -6.43
CA ASN A 133 -23.17 0.44 -5.22
C ASN A 133 -22.24 1.57 -4.77
N PHE A 134 -21.73 2.37 -5.71
CA PHE A 134 -20.70 3.39 -5.46
C PHE A 134 -21.08 4.77 -6.01
N GLY A 135 -22.20 4.91 -6.71
CA GLY A 135 -22.64 6.16 -7.34
C GLY A 135 -21.86 6.50 -8.62
N SER A 136 -20.53 6.52 -8.54
CA SER A 136 -19.63 6.95 -9.61
C SER A 136 -18.33 6.13 -9.63
N LEU A 137 -17.51 6.34 -10.67
CA LEU A 137 -16.18 5.74 -10.73
C LEU A 137 -15.24 6.29 -9.63
N PRO A 138 -15.20 7.62 -9.35
CA PRO A 138 -14.48 8.14 -8.18
C PRO A 138 -14.91 7.51 -6.86
N GLY A 139 -16.21 7.26 -6.65
CA GLY A 139 -16.69 6.59 -5.44
C GLY A 139 -16.21 5.13 -5.32
N LEU A 140 -15.99 4.44 -6.44
CA LEU A 140 -15.35 3.12 -6.43
C LEU A 140 -13.84 3.23 -6.14
N PHE A 141 -13.14 4.20 -6.74
CA PHE A 141 -11.72 4.41 -6.48
C PHE A 141 -11.43 4.82 -5.04
N ASP A 142 -12.33 5.56 -4.40
CA ASP A 142 -12.27 5.83 -2.97
C ASP A 142 -12.37 4.54 -2.14
N ALA A 143 -13.36 3.69 -2.42
CA ALA A 143 -13.51 2.40 -1.75
C ALA A 143 -12.28 1.49 -1.95
N VAL A 144 -11.68 1.52 -3.14
CA VAL A 144 -10.43 0.82 -3.46
C VAL A 144 -9.26 1.38 -2.65
N ALA A 145 -9.11 2.70 -2.56
CA ALA A 145 -8.06 3.33 -1.75
C ALA A 145 -8.16 2.92 -0.27
N HIS A 146 -9.38 2.88 0.28
CA HIS A 146 -9.63 2.38 1.64
C HIS A 146 -9.30 0.89 1.80
N ALA A 147 -9.66 0.06 0.83
CA ALA A 147 -9.35 -1.37 0.86
C ALA A 147 -7.83 -1.64 0.84
N LEU A 148 -7.06 -0.87 0.06
CA LEU A 148 -5.60 -0.96 0.00
C LEU A 148 -4.95 -0.55 1.33
N VAL A 149 -5.42 0.53 1.96
CA VAL A 149 -4.96 0.93 3.30
C VAL A 149 -5.29 -0.16 4.32
N LYS A 150 -6.52 -0.70 4.30
CA LYS A 150 -6.93 -1.76 5.22
C LYS A 150 -6.04 -3.01 5.09
N SER A 151 -5.81 -3.47 3.85
CA SER A 151 -4.92 -4.60 3.53
C SER A 151 -3.54 -4.42 4.17
N PHE A 152 -2.96 -3.23 4.01
CA PHE A 152 -1.69 -2.89 4.62
C PHE A 152 -1.76 -2.85 6.16
N THR A 153 -2.78 -2.21 6.73
CA THR A 153 -2.90 -2.09 8.19
C THR A 153 -3.11 -3.43 8.88
N ASP A 154 -3.81 -4.37 8.24
CA ASP A 154 -4.02 -5.73 8.76
C ASP A 154 -2.71 -6.52 8.83
N GLN A 155 -1.75 -6.20 7.96
CA GLN A 155 -0.42 -6.82 7.89
C GLN A 155 0.66 -5.99 8.60
N PHE A 156 0.30 -4.84 9.16
CA PHE A 156 1.25 -3.83 9.63
C PHE A 156 2.21 -4.30 10.73
N SER A 157 1.76 -5.24 11.58
CA SER A 157 2.59 -5.82 12.63
C SER A 157 3.81 -6.59 12.09
N GLU A 158 3.80 -6.97 10.81
CA GLU A 158 4.85 -7.77 10.18
C GLU A 158 5.91 -6.90 9.48
N TYR A 159 5.68 -5.57 9.39
CA TYR A 159 6.52 -4.68 8.60
C TYR A 159 7.44 -3.79 9.44
N GLY A 160 8.69 -3.66 8.96
CA GLY A 160 9.64 -2.65 9.39
C GLY A 160 9.21 -1.23 8.99
N PRO A 161 9.89 -0.19 9.51
CA PRO A 161 9.51 1.21 9.28
C PRO A 161 9.50 1.68 7.83
N LEU A 162 10.22 0.95 7.00
CA LEU A 162 10.57 1.37 5.66
C LEU A 162 9.97 0.43 4.61
N ASP A 163 9.45 -0.73 5.04
CA ASP A 163 8.66 -1.63 4.18
C ASP A 163 7.35 -0.97 3.74
N ALA A 164 6.86 0.01 4.50
CA ALA A 164 5.75 0.86 4.08
C ALA A 164 6.06 1.65 2.79
N LEU A 165 7.32 2.09 2.60
CA LEU A 165 7.74 2.89 1.44
C LEU A 165 7.69 2.09 0.15
N THR A 166 7.93 0.78 0.24
CA THR A 166 7.95 -0.14 -0.90
C THR A 166 6.69 -1.00 -0.98
N ASN A 167 5.76 -0.86 -0.02
CA ASN A 167 4.55 -1.66 0.01
C ASN A 167 3.71 -1.39 -1.26
N PRO A 168 3.41 -2.44 -2.06
CA PRO A 168 2.75 -2.25 -3.35
C PRO A 168 1.32 -1.70 -3.21
N ASP A 169 0.61 -2.02 -2.13
CA ASP A 169 -0.76 -1.54 -1.91
C ASP A 169 -0.77 -0.04 -1.56
N LEU A 170 0.17 0.41 -0.74
CA LEU A 170 0.31 1.85 -0.44
C LEU A 170 0.78 2.65 -1.65
N VAL A 171 1.76 2.14 -2.41
CA VAL A 171 2.20 2.78 -3.65
C VAL A 171 1.04 2.88 -4.65
N LEU A 172 0.27 1.81 -4.82
CA LEU A 172 -0.89 1.79 -5.69
C LEU A 172 -1.97 2.77 -5.22
N ARG A 173 -2.28 2.79 -3.91
CA ARG A 173 -3.23 3.72 -3.31
C ARG A 173 -2.85 5.15 -3.58
N THR A 174 -1.60 5.54 -3.31
CA THR A 174 -1.15 6.92 -3.49
C THR A 174 -1.24 7.34 -4.95
N ARG A 175 -0.78 6.47 -5.88
CA ARG A 175 -0.88 6.76 -7.31
C ARG A 175 -2.33 6.91 -7.75
N LEU A 176 -3.22 6.02 -7.32
CA LEU A 176 -4.65 6.08 -7.65
C LEU A 176 -5.29 7.38 -7.17
N VAL A 177 -5.00 7.80 -5.94
CA VAL A 177 -5.50 9.05 -5.35
C VAL A 177 -4.97 10.25 -6.15
N ALA A 178 -3.67 10.31 -6.39
CA ALA A 178 -3.05 11.40 -7.14
C ALA A 178 -3.62 11.52 -8.55
N TRP A 179 -3.77 10.40 -9.26
CA TRP A 179 -4.39 10.39 -10.59
C TRP A 179 -5.85 10.82 -10.53
N SER A 180 -6.63 10.35 -9.56
CA SER A 180 -8.05 10.70 -9.43
C SER A 180 -8.23 12.20 -9.18
N ILE A 181 -7.41 12.79 -8.33
CA ILE A 181 -7.38 14.25 -8.10
C ILE A 181 -6.99 14.98 -9.39
N GLY A 182 -5.99 14.48 -10.12
CA GLY A 182 -5.62 15.01 -11.44
C GLY A 182 -6.74 14.95 -12.49
N GLN A 183 -7.69 14.02 -12.35
CA GLN A 183 -8.91 13.93 -13.16
C GLN A 183 -10.07 14.79 -12.62
N GLY A 184 -9.85 15.58 -11.57
CA GLY A 184 -10.84 16.49 -10.99
C GLY A 184 -11.73 15.88 -9.89
N ALA A 185 -11.36 14.72 -9.33
CA ALA A 185 -12.03 14.22 -8.13
C ALA A 185 -11.76 15.14 -6.93
N ASP A 186 -12.76 15.33 -6.06
CA ASP A 186 -12.60 16.09 -4.82
C ASP A 186 -11.63 15.35 -3.88
N PRO A 187 -10.50 15.97 -3.47
CA PRO A 187 -9.55 15.34 -2.55
C PRO A 187 -10.18 14.91 -1.21
N SER A 188 -11.28 15.54 -0.79
CA SER A 188 -11.92 15.26 0.49
C SER A 188 -12.45 13.82 0.60
N ILE A 189 -12.79 13.18 -0.54
CA ILE A 189 -13.32 11.81 -0.54
C ILE A 189 -12.25 10.77 -0.20
N PHE A 190 -10.97 11.05 -0.50
CA PHE A 190 -9.85 10.13 -0.29
C PHE A 190 -9.17 10.30 1.06
N ARG A 191 -9.70 11.15 1.94
CA ARG A 191 -9.15 11.33 3.28
C ARG A 191 -9.29 10.00 4.01
N PRO A 192 -8.18 9.33 4.36
CA PRO A 192 -8.28 8.11 5.13
C PRO A 192 -8.97 8.44 6.45
N ASP A 193 -9.69 7.46 7.02
CA ASP A 193 -10.23 7.59 8.37
C ASP A 193 -9.10 8.07 9.30
N PRO A 194 -9.20 9.29 9.86
CA PRO A 194 -8.16 9.87 10.70
C PRO A 194 -7.79 8.95 11.88
N SER A 195 -8.73 8.08 12.29
CA SER A 195 -8.54 7.18 13.41
C SER A 195 -7.74 5.92 13.09
N ALA A 196 -7.54 5.56 11.82
CA ALA A 196 -6.85 4.32 11.45
C ALA A 196 -5.39 4.57 11.10
N TRP A 197 -5.13 5.37 10.05
CA TRP A 197 -3.77 5.58 9.53
C TRP A 197 -2.90 6.40 10.49
N SER A 198 -3.40 7.58 10.89
CA SER A 198 -2.65 8.49 11.76
C SER A 198 -2.39 7.87 13.13
N ARG A 199 -3.38 7.15 13.70
CA ARG A 199 -3.21 6.46 14.98
C ARG A 199 -2.15 5.37 14.92
N ILE A 200 -2.15 4.52 13.88
CA ILE A 200 -1.12 3.48 13.71
C ILE A 200 0.28 4.12 13.59
N GLY A 201 0.39 5.21 12.83
CA GLY A 201 1.62 5.99 12.72
C GLY A 201 2.10 6.52 14.08
N VAL A 202 1.21 7.18 14.82
CA VAL A 202 1.49 7.79 16.13
C VAL A 202 1.83 6.76 17.19
N GLU A 203 0.98 5.74 17.40
CA GLU A 203 1.19 4.67 18.38
C GLU A 203 2.54 3.96 18.16
N ARG A 204 2.93 3.83 16.90
CA ARG A 204 4.22 3.27 16.53
C ARG A 204 5.37 4.17 16.91
N GLN A 205 5.29 5.48 16.69
CA GLN A 205 6.37 6.39 17.11
C GLN A 205 6.49 6.48 18.63
N GLN A 206 5.37 6.51 19.33
CA GLN A 206 5.34 6.45 20.79
C GLN A 206 6.03 5.16 21.29
N ARG A 207 5.79 4.03 20.63
CA ARG A 207 6.42 2.74 20.98
C ARG A 207 7.91 2.66 20.64
N LEU A 208 8.31 3.13 19.46
CA LEU A 208 9.69 2.97 18.95
C LEU A 208 10.64 4.04 19.46
N ALA A 209 10.18 5.29 19.57
CA ALA A 209 11.02 6.44 19.91
C ALA A 209 10.68 7.04 21.30
N GLY A 210 9.62 6.58 21.97
CA GLY A 210 9.24 7.08 23.30
C GLY A 210 8.81 8.55 23.32
N VAL A 211 8.42 9.09 22.17
CA VAL A 211 7.96 10.48 22.01
C VAL A 211 6.50 10.64 22.40
N ASP A 212 6.07 11.88 22.62
CA ASP A 212 4.70 12.23 22.87
C ASP A 212 3.81 12.12 21.61
N GLU A 213 2.51 12.38 21.79
CA GLU A 213 1.54 12.36 20.69
C GLU A 213 1.80 13.46 19.65
N ARG A 214 2.27 14.64 20.06
CA ARG A 214 2.49 15.80 19.19
C ARG A 214 3.66 15.54 18.23
N MET A 215 4.81 15.15 18.77
CA MET A 215 6.01 14.75 18.01
C MET A 215 5.72 13.51 17.18
N GLY A 216 5.05 12.50 17.76
CA GLY A 216 4.64 11.30 17.02
C GLY A 216 3.77 11.63 15.81
N THR A 217 2.82 12.56 15.95
CA THR A 217 1.94 13.02 14.86
C THR A 217 2.74 13.78 13.80
N ALA A 218 3.56 14.76 14.21
CA ALA A 218 4.39 15.52 13.27
C ALA A 218 5.31 14.61 12.44
N TRP A 219 5.97 13.63 13.08
CA TRP A 219 6.81 12.67 12.37
C TRP A 219 6.01 11.75 11.46
N ALA A 220 4.85 11.25 11.90
CA ALA A 220 3.98 10.41 11.06
C ALA A 220 3.52 11.16 9.79
N GLU A 221 3.22 12.45 9.89
CA GLU A 221 2.90 13.30 8.73
C GLU A 221 4.11 13.46 7.79
N ILE A 222 5.31 13.75 8.33
CA ILE A 222 6.54 13.84 7.52
C ILE A 222 6.78 12.53 6.75
N VAL A 223 6.68 11.38 7.42
CA VAL A 223 6.84 10.07 6.79
C VAL A 223 5.78 9.84 5.72
N THR A 224 4.54 10.23 5.97
CA THR A 224 3.45 10.14 4.99
C THR A 224 3.76 10.97 3.75
N PHE A 225 4.21 12.22 3.90
CA PHE A 225 4.61 13.07 2.77
C PHE A 225 5.78 12.49 1.97
N VAL A 226 6.80 11.95 2.64
CA VAL A 226 7.94 11.31 1.97
C VAL A 226 7.50 10.08 1.19
N LEU A 227 6.66 9.22 1.79
CA LEU A 227 6.12 8.03 1.15
C LEU A 227 5.28 8.41 -0.08
N GLU A 228 4.34 9.34 0.09
CA GLU A 228 3.47 9.75 -1.00
C GLU A 228 4.25 10.44 -2.12
N GLY A 229 5.20 11.29 -1.77
CA GLY A 229 6.11 11.93 -2.71
C GLY A 229 6.94 10.91 -3.50
N TYR A 230 7.52 9.92 -2.81
CA TYR A 230 8.26 8.83 -3.47
C TYR A 230 7.36 8.03 -4.41
N ALA A 231 6.16 7.63 -3.97
CA ALA A 231 5.26 6.81 -4.78
C ALA A 231 4.85 7.51 -6.10
N ILE A 232 4.70 8.84 -6.09
CA ILE A 232 4.32 9.65 -7.25
C ILE A 232 5.53 10.02 -8.11
N PHE A 233 6.62 10.47 -7.50
CA PHE A 233 7.73 11.13 -8.19
C PHE A 233 9.01 10.29 -8.30
N SER A 234 9.03 9.04 -7.82
CA SER A 234 10.24 8.19 -7.88
C SER A 234 10.80 8.05 -9.29
N GLN A 235 9.94 7.98 -10.31
CA GLN A 235 10.36 7.87 -11.72
C GLN A 235 10.90 9.17 -12.31
N THR A 236 10.53 10.33 -11.74
CA THR A 236 10.99 11.65 -12.21
C THR A 236 12.27 12.10 -11.53
N HIS A 237 12.59 11.52 -10.38
CA HIS A 237 13.83 11.78 -9.66
C HIS A 237 14.84 10.66 -9.93
N GLY A 238 16.14 10.94 -9.79
CA GLY A 238 17.20 9.93 -9.89
C GLY A 238 17.19 8.87 -8.77
N LEU A 239 16.05 8.70 -8.09
CA LEU A 239 15.83 7.70 -7.03
C LEU A 239 15.77 6.27 -7.58
N ASN A 240 15.97 6.09 -8.88
CA ASN A 240 16.24 4.82 -9.53
C ASN A 240 17.60 4.22 -9.10
N ASN A 241 18.47 5.03 -8.46
CA ASN A 241 19.67 4.53 -7.82
C ASN A 241 19.31 3.87 -6.47
N GLN A 242 19.41 2.55 -6.43
CA GLN A 242 19.19 1.74 -5.23
C GLN A 242 19.96 2.26 -4.02
N GLN A 243 21.22 2.68 -4.20
CA GLN A 243 22.05 3.21 -3.12
C GLN A 243 21.45 4.50 -2.54
N THR A 244 21.01 5.43 -3.37
CA THR A 244 20.40 6.69 -2.90
C THR A 244 19.12 6.43 -2.11
N PHE A 245 18.34 5.43 -2.52
CA PHE A 245 17.15 5.02 -1.78
C PHE A 245 17.52 4.43 -0.40
N GLU A 246 18.52 3.57 -0.33
CA GLU A 246 19.06 3.00 0.92
C GLU A 246 19.65 4.07 1.85
N ASP A 247 20.33 5.07 1.28
CA ASP A 247 20.86 6.21 2.03
C ASP A 247 19.71 7.05 2.63
N CYS A 248 18.65 7.32 1.87
CA CYS A 248 17.46 8.01 2.39
C CYS A 248 16.79 7.23 3.53
N ILE A 249 16.66 5.91 3.38
CA ILE A 249 16.15 4.99 4.40
C ILE A 249 17.01 5.06 5.67
N THR A 250 18.33 5.07 5.52
CA THR A 250 19.28 5.18 6.63
C THR A 250 19.13 6.51 7.37
N VAL A 251 19.09 7.62 6.63
CA VAL A 251 18.90 8.96 7.21
C VAL A 251 17.57 9.06 7.96
N MET A 252 16.47 8.57 7.39
CA MET A 252 15.16 8.55 8.05
C MET A 252 15.19 7.74 9.35
N SER A 253 15.89 6.62 9.37
CA SER A 253 16.03 5.77 10.56
C SER A 253 16.81 6.46 11.67
N GLU A 254 17.89 7.16 11.35
CA GLU A 254 18.67 7.94 12.32
C GLU A 254 17.90 9.16 12.85
N LEU A 255 17.13 9.83 11.99
CA LEU A 255 16.21 10.89 12.41
C LEU A 255 15.15 10.35 13.38
N GLN A 256 14.59 9.16 13.09
CA GLN A 256 13.61 8.51 13.97
C GLN A 256 14.18 8.24 15.38
N LYS A 257 15.41 7.72 15.45
CA LYS A 257 16.11 7.49 16.74
C LYS A 257 16.37 8.79 17.50
N SER A 258 16.52 9.89 16.78
CA SER A 258 16.80 11.21 17.34
C SER A 258 15.55 11.99 17.78
N LEU A 259 14.33 11.47 17.54
CA LEU A 259 13.09 12.22 17.77
C LEU A 259 12.91 12.66 19.21
N LYS A 260 13.31 11.85 20.21
CA LYS A 260 13.19 12.24 21.63
C LYS A 260 14.09 13.43 21.98
N THR A 261 15.31 13.45 21.43
CA THR A 261 16.22 14.58 21.59
C THR A 261 15.66 15.83 20.92
N LEU A 262 15.11 15.69 19.71
CA LEU A 262 14.48 16.80 18.98
C LEU A 262 13.26 17.34 19.71
N GLU A 263 12.44 16.47 20.31
CA GLU A 263 11.27 16.85 21.12
C GLU A 263 11.67 17.74 22.30
N ALA A 264 12.70 17.35 23.05
CA ALA A 264 13.23 18.15 24.16
C ALA A 264 13.84 19.48 23.68
N GLN A 265 14.56 19.49 22.57
CA GLN A 265 15.14 20.71 21.99
C GLN A 265 14.07 21.71 21.55
N LEU A 266 12.94 21.22 21.06
CA LEU A 266 11.80 22.04 20.66
C LEU A 266 10.92 22.47 21.85
N GLY A 267 11.18 21.95 23.06
CA GLY A 267 10.38 22.17 24.26
C GLY A 267 8.97 21.58 24.14
N TRP A 268 8.79 20.54 23.32
CA TRP A 268 7.50 19.87 23.12
C TRP A 268 7.23 18.78 24.16
N ASP A 269 8.26 18.37 24.91
CA ASP A 269 8.14 17.50 26.07
C ASP A 269 7.38 18.13 27.25
N GLN A 270 7.06 19.43 27.16
CA GLN A 270 6.25 20.16 28.12
C GLN A 270 4.80 20.31 27.62
N PRO A 271 3.79 20.23 28.52
CA PRO A 271 2.41 20.47 28.15
C PRO A 271 2.25 21.87 27.55
N ALA A 272 1.48 21.97 26.46
CA ALA A 272 1.19 23.25 25.82
C ALA A 272 0.58 24.22 26.86
N SER A 273 1.25 25.35 27.09
CA SER A 273 0.82 26.41 27.99
C SER A 273 -0.40 27.16 27.48
#